data_AF-A0A940W2Y3-F1
#
_entry.id   AF-A0A940W2Y3-F1
#
_cell.length_a   1.000
_cell.length_b   1.000
_cell.length_c   1.000
_cell.angle_alpha   90.00
_cell.angle_beta   90.00
_cell.angle_gamma   90.00
#
_symmetry.space_group_name_H-M   'P 1'
#
loop_
_entity.id
_entity.type
_entity.pdbx_description
1 polymer ?
#
loop_
_entity_poly.entity_id
_entity_poly.type
_entity_poly.pdbx_seq_one_letter_code
_entity_poly.pdbx_strand_id
1 'polypeptide(L)'
;MAIGMFFGRTHAKDIKVNKAMQLAKELHDTFQHRHSCLCCRVLTKGMELGSPSHMEQCISFTGEIAEEAAKIIIRELELPQSEK
;
A
#
# COMPACT_ATOMS: atom_id res chain seq x y z
N MET A 1 4.72 -3.54 -2.36
CA MET A 1 5.67 -4.68 -2.50
C MET A 1 5.03 -6.01 -2.13
N ALA A 2 4.39 -6.14 -0.96
CA ALA A 2 3.78 -7.41 -0.50
C ALA A 2 2.83 -8.09 -1.52
N ILE A 3 1.94 -7.32 -2.17
CA ILE A 3 1.03 -7.83 -3.22
C ILE A 3 1.79 -8.60 -4.32
N GLY A 4 2.96 -8.11 -4.73
CA GLY A 4 3.77 -8.76 -5.75
C GLY A 4 4.40 -10.08 -5.31
N MET A 5 4.57 -10.31 -4.00
CA MET A 5 5.07 -11.59 -3.49
C MET A 5 4.04 -12.71 -3.67
N PHE A 6 2.75 -12.40 -3.55
CA PHE A 6 1.66 -13.36 -3.70
C PHE A 6 1.15 -13.49 -5.14
N PHE A 7 1.06 -12.37 -5.87
CA PHE A 7 0.41 -12.31 -7.18
C PHE A 7 1.35 -11.95 -8.34
N GLY A 8 2.64 -11.75 -8.06
CA GLY A 8 3.62 -11.34 -9.07
C GLY A 8 3.95 -12.43 -10.10
N ARG A 9 4.68 -12.01 -11.13
CA ARG A 9 5.24 -12.91 -12.15
C ARG A 9 6.31 -13.83 -11.56
N THR A 10 6.34 -15.09 -11.98
CA THR A 10 7.46 -16.01 -11.65
C THR A 10 8.50 -16.10 -12.77
N HIS A 11 8.12 -15.74 -13.99
CA HIS A 11 8.98 -15.71 -15.17
C HIS A 11 8.67 -14.50 -16.05
N ALA A 12 9.53 -14.20 -17.02
CA ALA A 12 9.30 -13.10 -17.94
C ALA A 12 8.01 -13.31 -18.76
N LYS A 13 7.24 -12.23 -18.95
CA LYS A 13 5.96 -12.19 -19.68
C LYS A 13 4.80 -13.00 -19.05
N ASP A 14 4.93 -13.44 -17.80
CA ASP A 14 3.84 -14.08 -17.07
C ASP A 14 2.62 -13.14 -16.92
N ILE A 15 1.45 -13.62 -17.33
CA ILE A 15 0.18 -12.87 -17.30
C ILE A 15 -0.30 -12.57 -15.87
N LYS A 16 0.16 -13.30 -14.85
CA LYS A 16 -0.17 -13.05 -13.43
C LYS A 16 0.18 -11.63 -12.99
N VAL A 17 1.20 -11.04 -13.62
CA VAL A 17 1.60 -9.65 -13.37
C VAL A 17 0.43 -8.67 -13.56
N ASN A 18 -0.51 -8.95 -14.47
CA ASN A 18 -1.66 -8.09 -14.71
C ASN A 18 -2.53 -7.96 -13.45
N LYS A 19 -2.78 -9.08 -12.75
CA LYS A 19 -3.51 -9.09 -11.48
C LYS A 19 -2.74 -8.30 -10.42
N ALA A 20 -1.43 -8.55 -10.26
CA ALA A 20 -0.61 -7.80 -9.30
C ALA A 20 -0.63 -6.29 -9.56
N MET A 21 -0.56 -5.87 -10.83
CA MET A 21 -0.60 -4.46 -11.22
C MET A 21 -1.98 -3.83 -10.96
N GLN A 22 -3.06 -4.56 -11.21
CA GLN A 22 -4.42 -4.10 -10.91
C GLN A 22 -4.62 -3.89 -9.40
N LEU A 23 -4.20 -4.85 -8.57
CA LEU A 23 -4.29 -4.75 -7.11
C LEU A 23 -3.38 -3.64 -6.55
N ALA A 24 -2.19 -3.47 -7.12
CA ALA A 24 -1.30 -2.37 -6.75
C ALA A 24 -1.90 -1.00 -7.12
N LYS A 25 -2.61 -0.91 -8.25
CA LYS A 25 -3.34 0.30 -8.66
C LYS A 25 -4.47 0.61 -7.68
N GLU A 26 -5.23 -0.39 -7.24
CA GLU A 26 -6.28 -0.20 -6.22
C GLU A 26 -5.70 0.39 -4.92
N LEU A 27 -4.60 -0.17 -4.41
CA LEU A 27 -3.92 0.34 -3.20
C LEU A 27 -3.42 1.78 -3.40
N HIS A 28 -2.82 2.05 -4.56
CA HIS A 28 -2.31 3.36 -4.94
C HIS A 28 -3.42 4.41 -5.02
N ASP A 29 -4.49 4.11 -5.74
CA ASP A 29 -5.63 5.01 -5.91
C ASP A 29 -6.33 5.26 -4.56
N THR A 30 -6.39 4.25 -3.69
CA THR A 30 -6.93 4.40 -2.32
C THR A 30 -6.14 5.42 -1.51
N PHE A 31 -4.80 5.35 -1.53
CA PHE A 31 -3.96 6.34 -0.85
C PHE A 31 -4.13 7.73 -1.46
N GLN A 32 -4.13 7.83 -2.79
CA GLN A 32 -4.27 9.11 -3.49
C GLN A 32 -5.62 9.78 -3.21
N HIS A 33 -6.71 9.02 -3.14
CA HIS A 33 -8.02 9.57 -2.79
C HIS A 33 -8.09 10.11 -1.36
N ARG A 34 -7.38 9.48 -0.42
CA ARG A 34 -7.37 9.89 0.99
C ARG A 34 -6.40 11.05 1.27
N HIS A 35 -5.26 11.09 0.58
CA HIS A 35 -4.15 12.03 0.87
C HIS A 35 -3.81 12.99 -0.28
N SER A 36 -4.61 13.02 -1.35
CA SER A 36 -4.49 13.84 -2.57
C SER A 36 -3.27 13.56 -3.46
N CYS A 37 -2.16 13.11 -2.90
CA CYS A 37 -0.95 12.78 -3.65
C CYS A 37 -0.20 11.61 -3.02
N LEU A 38 0.76 11.05 -3.76
CA LEU A 38 1.52 9.88 -3.34
C LEU A 38 2.97 10.20 -2.97
N CYS A 39 3.44 11.39 -3.36
CA CYS A 39 4.82 11.77 -3.16
C CYS A 39 5.01 12.22 -1.71
N CYS A 40 5.78 11.45 -0.93
CA CYS A 40 6.10 11.77 0.46
C CYS A 40 6.68 13.18 0.60
N ARG A 41 7.52 13.64 -0.35
CA ARG A 41 8.09 15.00 -0.37
C ARG A 41 7.05 16.11 -0.43
N VAL A 42 5.91 15.85 -1.08
CA VAL A 42 4.81 16.83 -1.14
C VAL A 42 4.02 16.79 0.18
N LEU A 43 3.75 15.59 0.70
CA LEU A 43 3.00 15.40 1.95
C LEU A 43 3.71 15.94 3.18
N THR A 44 5.04 15.84 3.21
CA THR A 44 5.89 16.32 4.32
C THR A 44 6.48 17.71 4.07
N LYS A 45 5.99 18.43 3.05
CA LYS A 45 6.51 19.74 2.68
C LYS A 45 6.35 20.73 3.84
N GLY A 46 7.47 21.31 4.26
CA GLY A 46 7.50 22.27 5.38
C GLY A 46 7.63 21.62 6.76
N MET A 47 7.73 20.30 6.84
CA MET A 47 8.07 19.59 8.08
C MET A 47 9.59 19.42 8.19
N GLU A 48 10.08 19.41 9.43
CA GLU A 48 11.46 19.02 9.71
C GLU A 48 11.57 17.49 9.72
N LEU A 49 12.58 16.96 9.02
CA LEU A 49 12.78 15.52 8.91
C LEU A 49 13.06 14.92 10.30
N GLY A 50 12.20 14.00 10.73
CA GLY A 50 12.32 13.34 12.03
C GLY A 50 11.69 14.10 13.19
N SER A 51 11.04 15.23 12.95
CA SER A 51 10.23 15.89 13.97
C SER A 51 9.10 14.97 14.45
N PRO A 52 8.54 15.19 15.66
CA PRO A 52 7.38 14.44 16.13
C PRO A 52 6.21 14.47 15.14
N SER A 53 5.93 15.63 14.53
CA SER A 53 4.85 15.79 13.54
C SER A 53 5.11 14.99 12.26
N HIS A 54 6.35 14.98 11.75
CA HIS A 54 6.73 14.18 10.61
C HIS A 54 6.58 12.68 10.91
N MET A 55 7.06 12.24 12.08
CA MET A 55 7.03 10.84 12.47
C MET A 55 5.61 10.34 12.70
N GLU A 56 4.76 11.12 13.39
CA GLU A 56 3.35 10.78 13.60
C GLU A 56 2.61 10.57 12.27
N GLN A 57 2.78 11.50 11.32
CA GLN A 57 2.17 11.37 10.00
C GLN A 57 2.73 10.15 9.24
N CYS A 58 4.04 9.96 9.21
CA CYS A 58 4.69 8.86 8.51
C CYS A 58 4.24 7.49 9.06
N ILE A 59 4.15 7.35 10.39
CA ILE A 59 3.68 6.14 11.06
C ILE A 59 2.21 5.90 10.71
N SER A 60 1.37 6.93 10.77
CA SER A 60 -0.05 6.84 10.43
C SER A 60 -0.26 6.36 8.99
N PHE A 61 0.39 6.98 8.01
CA PHE A 61 0.28 6.60 6.59
C PHE A 61 0.81 5.18 6.33
N THR A 62 1.92 4.82 6.97
CA THR A 62 2.50 3.48 6.83
C THR A 62 1.56 2.42 7.40
N GLY A 63 0.97 2.67 8.58
CA GLY A 63 0.01 1.77 9.21
C GLY A 63 -1.26 1.60 8.37
N GLU A 64 -1.79 2.71 7.86
CA GLU A 64 -2.98 2.72 7.00
C GLU A 64 -2.77 1.87 5.74
N ILE A 65 -1.68 2.11 5.00
CA ILE A 65 -1.42 1.38 3.76
C ILE A 65 -0.98 -0.06 4.00
N ALA A 66 -0.37 -0.36 5.14
CA ALA A 66 -0.14 -1.74 5.56
C ALA A 66 -1.46 -2.50 5.78
N GLU A 67 -2.42 -1.87 6.46
CA GLU A 67 -3.75 -2.44 6.69
C GLU A 67 -4.50 -2.65 5.36
N GLU A 68 -4.52 -1.65 4.48
CA GLU A 68 -5.18 -1.77 3.17
C GLU A 68 -4.55 -2.85 2.29
N ALA A 69 -3.21 -2.95 2.28
CA ALA A 69 -2.52 -4.03 1.59
C ALA A 69 -2.88 -5.40 2.15
N ALA A 70 -2.99 -5.53 3.48
CA ALA A 70 -3.39 -6.77 4.14
C ALA A 70 -4.84 -7.16 3.79
N LYS A 71 -5.78 -6.20 3.79
CA LYS A 71 -7.18 -6.41 3.37
C LYS A 71 -7.25 -6.95 1.95
N ILE A 72 -6.51 -6.34 1.02
CA ILE A 72 -6.43 -6.81 -0.37
C ILE A 72 -5.89 -8.25 -0.42
N ILE A 73 -4.79 -8.55 0.27
CA ILE A 73 -4.18 -9.89 0.24
C ILE A 73 -5.15 -10.93 0.82
N ILE A 74 -5.76 -10.67 1.97
CA ILE A 74 -6.71 -11.58 2.60
C ILE A 74 -7.92 -11.83 1.70
N ARG A 75 -8.47 -10.77 1.10
CA ARG A 75 -9.58 -10.86 0.14
C ARG A 75 -9.24 -11.75 -1.05
N GLU A 76 -8.07 -11.55 -1.64
CA GLU A 76 -7.65 -12.22 -2.88
C GLU A 76 -7.12 -13.63 -2.67
N LEU A 77 -6.71 -13.99 -1.45
CA LEU A 77 -6.30 -15.34 -1.05
C LEU A 77 -7.41 -16.11 -0.32
N GLU A 78 -8.59 -15.51 -0.14
CA GLU A 78 -9.73 -16.10 0.58
C GLU A 78 -9.36 -16.59 1.99
N LEU A 79 -8.48 -15.87 2.68
CA LEU A 79 -8.04 -16.24 4.02
C LEU A 79 -9.11 -15.91 5.07
N PRO A 80 -9.27 -16.74 6.12
CA PRO A 80 -10.15 -16.42 7.22
C PRO A 80 -9.68 -15.11 7.90
N GLN A 81 -10.61 -14.19 8.12
CA GLN A 81 -10.32 -12.98 8.89
C GLN A 81 -10.04 -13.43 10.34
N SER A 82 -8.85 -13.12 10.87
CA SER A 82 -8.59 -13.36 12.29
C SER A 82 -9.50 -12.44 13.11
N GLU A 83 -10.43 -13.00 13.87
CA GLU A 83 -11.21 -12.26 14.86
C GLU A 83 -10.24 -11.61 15.86
N LYS A 84 -10.34 -10.29 16.03
CA LYS A 84 -9.66 -9.57 17.10
C LYS A 84 -10.43 -9.71 18.41
#